data_AF-A0A931Y3F6-F1
#
_entry.id   AF-A0A931Y3F6-F1
#
_cell.length_a   1.000
_cell.length_b   1.000
_cell.length_c   1.000
_cell.angle_alpha   90.00
_cell.angle_beta   90.00
_cell.angle_gamma   90.00
#
_symmetry.space_group_name_H-M   'P 1'
#
loop_
_entity.id
_entity.type
_entity.pdbx_description
1 polymer ?
#
loop_
_entity_poly.entity_id
_entity_poly.type
_entity_poly.pdbx_seq_one_letter_code
_entity_poly.pdbx_strand_id
1 'polypeptide(L)'
;MATDKPLKSAFELAMEGLEKRAGTAAKLTDAQKAALAEVDRKTKARIAELEILGNDRLTKALDNPEKVEQIKAEQRLALEKARARAEEEKERIRRGKTQ
;
A
#
# COMPACT_ATOMS: atom_id res chain seq x y z
N MET A 1 41.87 5.74 18.96
CA MET A 1 41.26 6.43 17.80
C MET A 1 39.77 6.49 18.05
N ALA A 2 39.25 7.67 18.38
CA ALA A 2 37.84 7.86 18.69
C ALA A 2 37.04 7.87 17.38
N THR A 3 36.09 6.96 17.25
CA THR A 3 35.14 6.97 16.13
C THR A 3 34.01 7.92 16.50
N ASP A 4 34.03 9.11 15.89
CA ASP A 4 32.90 10.04 15.89
C ASP A 4 31.70 9.36 15.22
N LYS A 5 30.83 8.79 16.05
CA LYS A 5 29.52 8.33 15.63
C LYS A 5 28.68 9.58 15.40
N PRO A 6 28.17 9.85 14.19
CA PRO A 6 27.38 11.05 13.94
C PRO A 6 26.19 11.10 14.90
N LEU A 7 25.86 12.30 15.37
CA LEU A 7 24.74 12.56 16.27
C LEU A 7 23.47 11.94 15.67
N LYS A 8 22.99 10.87 16.28
CA LYS A 8 21.79 10.15 15.85
C LYS A 8 20.60 11.10 15.89
N SER A 9 19.74 11.03 14.88
CA SER A 9 18.51 11.82 14.86
C SER A 9 17.60 11.44 16.03
N ALA A 10 16.80 12.38 16.55
CA ALA A 10 15.85 12.13 17.63
C ALA A 10 14.90 10.95 17.31
N PHE A 11 14.61 10.75 16.02
CA PHE A 11 13.86 9.63 15.51
C PHE A 11 14.58 8.29 15.72
N GLU A 12 15.87 8.21 15.37
CA GLU A 12 16.68 7.00 15.54
C GLU A 12 16.88 6.64 17.02
N LEU A 13 17.01 7.66 17.87
CA LEU A 13 17.19 7.50 19.31
C LEU A 13 15.90 7.00 20.00
N ALA A 14 14.74 7.48 19.53
CA ALA A 14 13.44 7.00 19.98
C ALA A 14 13.18 5.55 19.52
N MET A 15 13.58 5.21 18.30
CA MET A 15 13.46 3.86 17.75
C MET A 15 14.34 2.84 18.49
N GLU A 16 15.58 3.19 18.83
CA GLU A 16 16.50 2.34 19.61
C GLU A 16 15.92 2.02 21.01
N GLY A 17 15.18 2.97 21.62
CA GLY A 17 14.49 2.77 22.89
C GLY A 17 13.28 1.84 22.81
N LEU A 18 12.64 1.76 21.64
CA LEU A 18 11.45 0.96 21.39
C LEU A 18 11.82 -0.48 20.99
N GLU A 19 12.88 -0.65 20.19
CA GLU A 19 13.47 -1.95 19.83
C GLU A 19 13.97 -2.71 21.06
N LYS A 20 14.63 -2.02 22.01
CA LYS A 20 15.08 -2.63 23.27
C LYS A 20 13.94 -3.13 24.17
N ARG A 21 12.71 -2.61 24.01
CA ARG A 21 11.52 -3.04 24.78
C ARG A 21 10.71 -4.14 24.08
N ALA A 22 10.93 -4.36 22.79
CA ALA A 22 10.13 -5.26 21.97
C ALA A 22 10.92 -6.53 21.61
N GLY A 23 11.02 -7.48 22.54
CA GLY A 23 11.70 -8.76 22.31
C GLY A 23 11.24 -9.51 21.04
N THR A 24 12.24 -9.97 20.27
CA THR A 24 12.39 -11.11 19.34
C THR A 24 11.23 -11.64 18.46
N ALA A 25 10.05 -11.04 18.44
CA ALA A 25 9.16 -11.13 17.28
C ALA A 25 9.49 -9.93 16.39
N ALA A 26 9.66 -10.14 15.08
CA ALA A 26 9.91 -9.06 14.11
C ALA A 26 8.74 -8.07 14.09
N LYS A 27 8.69 -7.16 15.08
CA LYS A 27 7.66 -6.13 15.18
C LYS A 27 7.96 -5.10 14.11
N LEU A 28 6.97 -4.85 13.25
CA LEU A 28 7.04 -3.75 12.30
C LEU A 28 7.34 -2.45 13.05
N THR A 29 8.26 -1.67 12.51
CA THR A 29 8.54 -0.31 13.00
C THR A 29 7.31 0.57 12.83
N ASP A 30 7.19 1.64 13.61
CA ASP A 30 6.07 2.57 13.44
C ASP A 30 6.11 3.27 12.07
N ALA A 31 7.29 3.46 11.49
CA ALA A 31 7.45 3.89 10.11
C ALA A 31 6.89 2.87 9.10
N GLN A 32 7.17 1.57 9.28
CA GLN A 32 6.58 0.52 8.44
C GLN A 32 5.07 0.48 8.58
N LYS A 33 4.53 0.59 9.81
CA LYS A 33 3.08 0.65 10.02
C LYS A 33 2.44 1.86 9.34
N ALA A 34 3.05 3.04 9.47
CA ALA A 34 2.59 4.26 8.82
C ALA A 34 2.61 4.12 7.28
N ALA A 35 3.68 3.55 6.72
CA ALA A 35 3.78 3.28 5.29
C ALA A 35 2.72 2.29 4.81
N LEU A 36 2.47 1.20 5.55
CA LEU A 36 1.40 0.23 5.23
C LEU A 36 0.02 0.90 5.23
N ALA A 37 -0.26 1.73 6.23
CA ALA A 37 -1.52 2.47 6.33
C ALA A 37 -1.70 3.46 5.16
N GLU A 38 -0.62 4.07 4.68
CA GLU A 38 -0.65 4.96 3.53
C GLU A 38 -0.93 4.19 2.22
N VAL A 39 -0.32 3.01 2.04
CA VAL A 39 -0.63 2.11 0.91
C VAL A 39 -2.12 1.73 0.93
N ASP A 40 -2.67 1.40 2.10
CA ASP A 40 -4.10 1.08 2.24
C ASP A 40 -5.00 2.25 1.84
N ARG A 41 -4.69 3.46 2.29
CA ARG A 41 -5.45 4.68 1.94
C ARG A 41 -5.44 4.94 0.45
N LYS A 42 -4.26 4.91 -0.18
CA LYS A 42 -4.10 5.10 -1.63
C LYS A 42 -4.84 4.03 -2.42
N THR A 43 -4.71 2.78 -2.02
CA THR A 43 -5.36 1.65 -2.68
C THR A 43 -6.88 1.75 -2.59
N LYS A 44 -7.41 2.13 -1.43
CA LYS A 44 -8.85 2.35 -1.23
C LYS A 44 -9.37 3.47 -2.14
N ALA A 45 -8.66 4.60 -2.21
CA ALA A 45 -9.02 5.70 -3.09
C ALA A 45 -9.02 5.26 -4.57
N ARG A 46 -7.98 4.53 -4.99
CA ARG A 46 -7.87 4.04 -6.36
C ARG A 46 -8.97 3.03 -6.72
N ILE A 47 -9.33 2.13 -5.82
CA ILE A 47 -10.45 1.19 -6.00
C ILE A 47 -11.76 1.96 -6.18
N ALA A 48 -12.05 2.93 -5.32
CA ALA A 48 -13.26 3.73 -5.42
C ALA A 48 -13.33 4.49 -6.75
N GLU A 49 -12.22 5.07 -7.21
CA GLU A 49 -12.15 5.74 -8.51
C GLU A 49 -12.45 4.77 -9.66
N LEU A 50 -11.84 3.58 -9.66
CA LEU A 50 -12.09 2.54 -10.67
C LEU A 50 -13.54 2.06 -10.66
N GLU A 51 -14.16 1.93 -9.50
CA GLU A 51 -15.57 1.56 -9.35
C GLU A 51 -16.49 2.64 -9.90
N ILE A 52 -16.25 3.91 -9.57
CA ILE A 52 -17.04 5.04 -10.08
C ILE A 52 -16.95 5.12 -11.61
N LEU A 53 -15.74 5.05 -12.17
CA LEU A 53 -15.51 5.10 -13.61
C LEU A 53 -16.13 3.89 -14.33
N GLY A 54 -15.99 2.69 -13.74
CA GLY A 54 -16.59 1.47 -14.28
C GLY A 54 -18.11 1.55 -14.32
N ASN A 55 -18.73 1.99 -13.21
CA ASN A 55 -20.18 2.14 -13.11
C ASN A 55 -20.72 3.17 -14.10
N ASP A 56 -20.06 4.32 -14.26
CA ASP A 56 -20.44 5.32 -15.26
C ASP A 56 -20.38 4.76 -16.69
N ARG A 57 -19.33 3.99 -17.02
CA ARG A 57 -19.23 3.30 -18.32
C ARG A 57 -20.34 2.27 -18.51
N LEU A 58 -20.71 1.52 -17.47
CA LEU A 58 -21.80 0.54 -17.52
C LEU A 58 -23.16 1.22 -17.75
N THR A 59 -23.45 2.31 -17.04
CA THR A 59 -24.68 3.09 -17.24
C THR A 59 -24.79 3.60 -18.68
N LYS A 60 -23.67 3.97 -19.31
CA LYS A 60 -23.62 4.42 -20.71
C LYS A 60 -23.70 3.31 -21.76
N ALA A 61 -23.61 2.04 -21.35
CA ALA A 61 -23.58 0.89 -22.26
C ALA A 61 -24.80 -0.05 -22.10
N LEU A 62 -25.85 0.38 -21.39
CA LEU A 62 -27.01 -0.45 -21.05
C LEU A 62 -27.72 -1.07 -22.26
N ASP A 63 -27.64 -0.44 -23.42
CA ASP A 63 -28.22 -0.89 -24.68
C ASP A 63 -27.35 -1.90 -25.46
N ASN A 64 -26.12 -2.15 -25.00
CA ASN A 64 -25.17 -3.05 -25.65
C ASN A 64 -24.63 -4.11 -24.66
N PRO A 65 -25.25 -5.30 -24.62
CA PRO A 65 -24.86 -6.38 -23.72
C PRO A 65 -23.40 -6.84 -23.87
N GLU A 66 -22.88 -6.91 -25.10
CA GLU A 66 -21.48 -7.31 -25.34
C GLU A 66 -20.51 -6.29 -24.74
N LYS A 67 -20.80 -5.01 -24.91
CA LYS A 67 -19.99 -3.92 -24.35
C LYS A 67 -20.06 -3.89 -22.82
N VAL A 68 -21.22 -4.21 -22.23
CA VAL A 68 -21.38 -4.35 -20.77
C VAL A 68 -20.44 -5.43 -20.23
N GLU A 69 -20.41 -6.61 -20.86
CA GLU A 69 -19.55 -7.70 -20.41
C GLU A 69 -18.06 -7.38 -20.58
N GLN A 70 -17.67 -6.70 -21.66
CA GLN A 70 -16.31 -6.19 -21.83
C GLN A 70 -15.93 -5.21 -20.72
N ILE A 71 -16.78 -4.24 -20.40
CA ILE A 71 -16.53 -3.24 -19.34
C ILE A 71 -16.39 -3.93 -17.98
N LYS A 72 -17.24 -4.91 -17.64
CA LYS A 72 -17.12 -5.68 -16.40
C LYS A 72 -15.80 -6.46 -16.32
N ALA A 73 -15.39 -7.10 -17.43
CA ALA A 73 -14.14 -7.84 -17.48
C ALA A 73 -12.92 -6.92 -17.28
N GLU A 74 -12.91 -5.75 -17.94
CA GLU A 74 -11.90 -4.71 -17.76
C GLU A 74 -11.85 -4.19 -16.32
N GLN A 75 -13.03 -3.90 -15.74
CA GLN A 75 -13.14 -3.40 -14.37
C GLN A 75 -12.60 -4.42 -13.36
N ARG A 76 -12.96 -5.71 -13.51
CA ARG A 76 -12.42 -6.79 -12.65
C ARG A 76 -10.90 -6.84 -12.72
N LEU A 77 -10.33 -6.85 -13.93
CA LEU A 77 -8.89 -6.90 -14.14
C LEU A 77 -8.18 -5.67 -13.53
N ALA A 78 -8.77 -4.48 -13.66
CA ALA A 78 -8.22 -3.25 -13.10
C ALA A 78 -8.19 -3.28 -11.56
N LEU A 79 -9.27 -3.77 -10.94
CA LEU A 79 -9.36 -3.94 -9.49
C LEU A 79 -8.36 -4.97 -8.96
N GLU A 80 -8.25 -6.11 -9.62
CA GLU A 80 -7.26 -7.15 -9.28
C GLU A 80 -5.84 -6.60 -9.36
N LYS A 81 -5.49 -5.89 -10.44
CA LYS A 81 -4.17 -5.26 -10.60
C LYS A 81 -3.88 -4.24 -9.51
N ALA A 82 -4.86 -3.42 -9.12
CA ALA A 82 -4.70 -2.44 -8.05
C ALA A 82 -4.40 -3.12 -6.70
N ARG A 83 -5.12 -4.20 -6.39
CA ARG A 83 -4.92 -4.99 -5.17
C ARG A 83 -3.57 -5.72 -5.16
N ALA A 84 -3.18 -6.32 -6.29
CA ALA A 84 -1.91 -7.02 -6.43
C ALA A 84 -0.72 -6.08 -6.21
N ARG A 85 -0.73 -4.91 -6.85
CA ARG A 85 0.31 -3.87 -6.64
C ARG A 85 0.39 -3.41 -5.19
N ALA A 86 -0.75 -3.20 -4.55
CA ALA A 86 -0.78 -2.82 -3.14
C ALA A 86 -0.17 -3.90 -2.25
N GLU A 87 -0.45 -5.17 -2.52
CA GLU A 87 0.12 -6.27 -1.75
C GLU A 87 1.64 -6.40 -1.96
N GLU A 88 2.11 -6.26 -3.20
CA GLU A 88 3.55 -6.21 -3.50
C GLU A 88 4.26 -5.08 -2.76
N GLU A 89 3.67 -3.89 -2.72
CA GLU A 89 4.23 -2.74 -2.00
C GLU A 89 4.25 -2.98 -0.49
N LYS A 90 3.17 -3.53 0.08
CA LYS A 90 3.12 -3.91 1.50
C LYS A 90 4.16 -4.97 1.84
N GLU A 91 4.33 -5.98 1.01
CA GLU A 91 5.36 -7.00 1.19
C GLU A 91 6.77 -6.40 1.17
N ARG A 92 7.04 -5.43 0.30
CA ARG A 92 8.32 -4.70 0.31
C ARG A 92 8.53 -3.94 1.61
N ILE A 93 7.50 -3.25 2.10
CA ILE A 93 7.53 -2.51 3.37
C ILE A 93 7.78 -3.48 4.54
N ARG A 94 7.05 -4.60 4.60
CA ARG A 94 7.21 -5.64 5.65
C ARG A 94 8.62 -6.22 5.65
N ARG A 95 9.20 -6.46 4.48
CA ARG A 95 10.57 -6.99 4.31
C ARG A 95 11.68 -5.94 4.55
N GLY A 96 11.31 -4.69 4.85
CA GLY A 96 12.28 -3.61 5.04
C GLY A 96 13.05 -3.24 3.78
N LYS A 97 12.60 -3.67 2.59
CA LYS A 97 13.18 -3.28 1.30
C LYS A 97 12.61 -1.92 0.89
N THR A 98 12.89 -0.91 1.72
CA THR A 98 12.84 0.47 1.28
C THR A 98 14.09 0.66 0.43
N GLN A 99 13.90 0.93 -0.87
CA GLN A 99 14.98 1.08 -1.84
C GLN A 99 15.75 2.38 -1.58
#